data_AF-A0A8C2FD23-F1
#
_entry.id   AF-A0A8C2FD23-F1
#
_cell.length_a   1.000
_cell.length_b   1.000
_cell.length_c   1.000
_cell.angle_alpha   90.00
_cell.angle_beta   90.00
_cell.angle_gamma   90.00
#
_symmetry.space_group_name_H-M   'P 1'
#
loop_
_entity.id
_entity.type
_entity.pdbx_description
1 polymer ?
#
loop_
_entity_poly.entity_id
_entity_poly.type
_entity_poly.pdbx_seq_one_letter_code
_entity_poly.pdbx_strand_id
1 'polypeptide(L)'
;TFNQLTPEESKRRLGKIAEKIDEDQDGFVTVDEMKRWIKQALKRWIDDDMERQWQAHNQNSDAYVSWEEYKNVTFGYIFDEADPKVSFNYRQMMIRDERRFKMADYDGDMRANKEEFTAFLHPEEFDYMKDIIVLQTFICKEAIYIHTHTHT
;
A
#
# COMPACT_ATOMS: atom_id res chain seq x y z
N THR A 1 20.93 8.36 7.08
CA THR A 1 20.82 7.18 6.17
C THR A 1 21.86 6.14 6.57
N PHE A 2 21.60 4.83 6.38
CA PHE A 2 22.45 3.71 6.85
C PHE A 2 23.91 3.76 6.33
N ASN A 3 24.14 4.45 5.20
CA ASN A 3 25.45 4.61 4.56
C ASN A 3 26.44 5.53 5.32
N GLN A 4 26.06 6.10 6.47
CA GLN A 4 26.89 7.03 7.26
C GLN A 4 27.35 6.43 8.61
N LEU A 5 27.09 5.15 8.86
CA LEU A 5 27.42 4.50 10.14
C LEU A 5 28.80 3.83 10.06
N THR A 6 29.58 3.93 11.15
CA THR A 6 30.84 3.19 11.26
C THR A 6 30.56 1.68 11.19
N PRO A 7 31.53 0.85 10.76
CA PRO A 7 31.38 -0.60 10.69
C PRO A 7 30.92 -1.22 12.02
N GLU A 8 31.38 -0.67 13.15
CA GLU A 8 31.04 -1.09 14.50
C GLU A 8 29.56 -0.80 14.84
N GLU A 9 29.06 0.38 14.49
CA GLU A 9 27.67 0.75 14.74
C GLU A 9 26.71 0.00 13.83
N SER A 10 27.12 -0.27 12.58
CA SER A 10 26.37 -1.12 11.65
C SER A 10 26.26 -2.56 12.16
N LYS A 11 27.37 -3.16 12.63
CA LYS A 11 27.37 -4.49 13.26
C LYS A 11 26.50 -4.53 14.51
N ARG A 12 26.59 -3.51 15.38
CA ARG A 12 25.79 -3.44 16.60
C ARG A 12 24.29 -3.37 16.31
N ARG A 13 23.88 -2.58 15.32
CA ARG A 13 22.47 -2.48 14.90
C ARG A 13 21.98 -3.77 14.25
N LEU A 14 22.80 -4.39 13.40
CA LEU A 14 22.47 -5.66 12.77
C LEU A 14 22.33 -6.77 13.82
N GLY A 15 23.21 -6.80 14.83
CA GLY A 15 23.14 -7.74 15.94
C GLY A 15 21.82 -7.64 16.71
N LYS A 16 21.38 -6.42 17.04
CA LYS A 16 20.06 -6.20 17.68
C LYS A 16 18.86 -6.62 16.84
N ILE A 17 19.01 -6.66 15.52
CA ILE A 17 17.96 -7.14 14.61
C ILE A 17 18.01 -8.66 14.57
N ALA A 18 19.20 -9.26 14.47
CA ALA A 18 19.39 -10.71 14.52
C ALA A 18 18.84 -11.31 15.82
N GLU A 19 19.10 -10.68 16.98
CA GLU A 19 18.53 -11.06 18.29
C GLU A 19 16.99 -11.03 18.33
N LYS A 20 16.34 -10.26 17.45
CA LYS A 20 14.87 -10.19 17.34
C LYS A 20 14.31 -11.19 16.33
N ILE A 21 15.16 -11.72 15.44
CA ILE A 21 14.78 -12.69 14.41
C ILE A 21 14.97 -14.11 14.96
N ASP A 22 16.06 -14.32 15.70
CA ASP A 22 16.38 -15.56 16.42
C ASP A 22 15.32 -15.81 17.51
N GLU A 23 14.32 -16.63 17.17
CA GLU A 23 13.15 -16.89 18.02
C GLU A 23 13.45 -17.98 19.05
N ASP A 24 14.28 -18.96 18.69
CA ASP A 24 14.66 -20.06 19.57
C ASP A 24 15.92 -19.79 20.42
N GLN A 25 16.57 -18.64 20.19
CA GLN A 25 17.73 -18.14 20.92
C GLN A 25 18.94 -19.06 20.83
N ASP A 26 19.06 -19.80 19.72
CA ASP A 26 20.19 -20.70 19.47
C ASP A 26 21.46 -19.96 19.00
N GLY A 27 21.35 -18.65 18.75
CA GLY A 27 22.44 -17.78 18.30
C GLY A 27 22.62 -17.73 16.79
N PHE A 28 21.76 -18.41 16.03
CA PHE A 28 21.72 -18.41 14.57
C PHE A 28 20.39 -17.84 14.08
N VAL A 29 20.37 -17.46 12.80
CA VAL A 29 19.12 -17.04 12.13
C VAL A 29 18.88 -17.99 10.99
N THR A 30 17.86 -18.82 11.13
CA THR A 30 17.43 -19.75 10.10
C THR A 30 16.61 -19.03 9.03
N VAL A 31 16.50 -19.65 7.84
CA VAL A 31 15.66 -19.13 6.74
C VAL A 31 14.20 -19.00 7.16
N ASP A 32 13.70 -19.93 7.99
CA ASP A 32 12.31 -19.93 8.38
C ASP A 32 12.00 -18.86 9.44
N GLU A 33 12.91 -18.60 10.38
CA GLU A 33 12.83 -17.46 11.29
C GLU A 33 12.86 -16.13 10.54
N MET A 34 13.77 -15.98 9.59
CA MET A 34 13.83 -14.79 8.75
C MET A 34 12.51 -14.57 7.99
N LYS A 35 11.93 -15.62 7.40
CA LYS A 35 10.62 -15.55 6.73
C LYS A 35 9.51 -15.14 7.71
N ARG A 36 9.47 -15.71 8.91
CA ARG A 36 8.47 -15.37 9.93
C ARG A 36 8.61 -13.92 10.37
N TRP A 37 9.83 -13.47 10.64
CA TRP A 37 10.11 -12.09 11.02
C TRP A 37 9.71 -11.10 9.91
N ILE A 38 10.05 -11.37 8.65
CA ILE A 38 9.64 -10.54 7.51
C ILE A 38 8.11 -10.44 7.43
N LYS A 39 7.39 -11.56 7.54
CA LYS A 39 5.92 -11.57 7.54
C LYS A 39 5.33 -10.76 8.70
N GLN A 40 5.88 -10.91 9.90
CA GLN A 40 5.43 -10.15 11.07
C GLN A 40 5.72 -8.65 10.91
N ALA A 41 6.88 -8.28 10.38
CA ALA A 41 7.25 -6.90 10.14
C ALA A 41 6.35 -6.26 9.08
N LEU A 42 6.05 -6.99 8.00
CA LEU A 42 5.12 -6.57 6.95
C LEU A 42 3.72 -6.35 7.52
N LYS A 43 3.20 -7.30 8.31
CA LYS A 43 1.89 -7.17 8.95
C LYS A 43 1.80 -5.93 9.84
N ARG A 44 2.80 -5.67 10.69
CA ARG A 44 2.83 -4.47 11.54
C ARG A 44 2.86 -3.20 10.70
N TRP A 45 3.62 -3.19 9.61
CA TRP A 45 3.66 -2.04 8.71
C TRP A 45 2.31 -1.78 8.04
N ILE A 46 1.62 -2.83 7.59
CA ILE A 46 0.26 -2.77 7.05
C ILE A 46 -0.70 -2.22 8.09
N ASP A 47 -0.68 -2.75 9.32
CA ASP A 47 -1.57 -2.29 10.40
C ASP A 47 -1.34 -0.80 10.70
N ASP A 48 -0.08 -0.37 10.77
CA ASP A 48 0.29 1.03 10.99
C ASP A 48 -0.11 1.93 9.82
N ASP A 49 0.04 1.47 8.58
CA ASP A 49 -0.37 2.23 7.39
C ASP A 49 -1.88 2.33 7.30
N MET A 50 -2.60 1.22 7.50
CA MET A 50 -4.06 1.16 7.55
C MET A 50 -4.60 2.17 8.56
N GLU A 51 -4.09 2.19 9.79
CA GLU A 51 -4.60 3.10 10.82
C GLU A 51 -4.34 4.57 10.47
N ARG A 52 -3.16 4.89 9.89
CA ARG A 52 -2.87 6.24 9.39
C ARG A 52 -3.81 6.65 8.26
N GLN A 53 -4.01 5.78 7.26
CA GLN A 53 -4.88 6.06 6.13
C GLN A 53 -6.35 6.16 6.56
N TRP A 54 -6.78 5.30 7.49
CA TRP A 54 -8.13 5.33 8.06
C TRP A 54 -8.42 6.67 8.72
N GLN A 55 -7.54 7.13 9.61
CA GLN A 55 -7.69 8.42 10.28
C GLN A 55 -7.69 9.61 9.31
N ALA A 56 -6.90 9.53 8.23
CA ALA A 56 -6.85 10.59 7.24
C ALA A 56 -8.12 10.68 6.36
N HIS A 57 -8.76 9.55 6.07
CA HIS A 57 -9.89 9.50 5.13
C HIS A 57 -11.27 9.45 5.79
N ASN A 58 -11.36 8.94 7.04
CA ASN A 58 -12.59 8.91 7.81
C ASN A 58 -12.89 10.28 8.44
N GLN A 59 -13.29 11.24 7.60
CA GLN A 59 -13.52 12.63 7.97
C GLN A 59 -14.74 12.80 8.88
N ASN A 60 -15.76 11.97 8.71
CA ASN A 60 -16.97 12.00 9.52
C ASN A 60 -16.87 11.18 10.83
N SER A 61 -15.75 10.46 11.02
CA SER A 61 -15.48 9.58 12.16
C SER A 61 -16.54 8.50 12.39
N ASP A 62 -17.15 7.99 11.31
CA ASP A 62 -18.07 6.86 11.37
C ASP A 62 -17.32 5.50 11.32
N ALA A 63 -18.04 4.39 11.16
CA ALA A 63 -17.43 3.06 11.14
C ALA A 63 -16.85 2.66 9.77
N TYR A 64 -16.90 3.56 8.78
CA TYR A 64 -16.63 3.30 7.38
C TYR A 64 -15.77 4.41 6.77
N VAL A 65 -15.26 4.15 5.57
CA VAL A 65 -14.72 5.18 4.67
C VAL A 65 -15.48 5.07 3.37
N SER A 66 -16.25 6.09 3.02
CA SER A 66 -16.96 6.12 1.73
C SER A 66 -16.01 6.41 0.56
N TRP A 67 -16.37 5.95 -0.63
CA TRP A 67 -15.63 6.31 -1.85
C TRP A 67 -15.53 7.84 -2.04
N GLU A 68 -16.57 8.59 -1.71
CA GLU A 68 -16.56 10.05 -1.83
C GLU A 68 -15.60 10.72 -0.84
N GLU A 69 -15.49 10.21 0.40
CA GLU A 69 -14.49 10.68 1.35
C GLU A 69 -13.07 10.39 0.85
N TYR A 70 -12.83 9.16 0.39
CA TYR A 70 -11.54 8.79 -0.19
C TYR A 70 -11.15 9.70 -1.35
N LYS A 71 -12.08 9.87 -2.29
CA LYS A 71 -11.91 10.69 -3.49
C LYS A 71 -11.66 12.16 -3.15
N ASN A 72 -12.38 12.73 -2.19
CA ASN A 72 -12.21 14.13 -1.81
C ASN A 72 -10.87 14.40 -1.14
N VAL A 73 -10.43 13.51 -0.24
CA VAL A 73 -9.11 13.66 0.42
C VAL A 73 -7.97 13.43 -0.58
N THR A 74 -8.10 12.43 -1.46
CA THR A 74 -7.03 12.04 -2.40
C THR A 74 -6.95 12.94 -3.63
N PHE A 75 -8.08 13.40 -4.17
CA PHE A 75 -8.15 14.12 -5.44
C PHE A 75 -8.79 15.51 -5.35
N GLY A 76 -9.32 15.92 -4.18
CA GLY A 76 -10.09 17.17 -4.04
C GLY A 76 -9.31 18.42 -4.45
N TYR A 77 -8.00 18.46 -4.19
CA TYR A 77 -7.14 19.60 -4.53
C TYR A 77 -6.83 19.70 -6.04
N ILE A 78 -7.06 18.62 -6.80
CA ILE A 78 -6.66 18.53 -8.21
C ILE A 78 -7.69 19.20 -9.13
N PHE A 79 -8.95 19.26 -8.68
CA PHE A 79 -10.01 19.92 -9.45
C PHE A 79 -9.85 21.45 -9.52
N ASP A 80 -9.00 22.03 -8.66
CA ASP A 80 -8.66 23.45 -8.66
C ASP A 80 -7.45 23.79 -9.57
N GLU A 81 -6.67 22.80 -10.02
CA GLU A 81 -5.54 23.02 -10.92
C GLU A 81 -5.95 23.02 -12.40
N ALA A 82 -5.80 24.18 -13.04
CA ALA A 82 -6.31 24.50 -14.37
C ALA A 82 -5.58 23.83 -15.57
N ASP A 83 -4.66 22.88 -15.36
CA ASP A 83 -3.95 22.20 -16.46
C ASP A 83 -4.75 20.98 -16.98
N PRO A 84 -5.24 21.01 -18.24
CA PRO A 84 -6.05 19.93 -18.80
C PRO A 84 -5.32 18.58 -18.92
N LYS A 85 -3.98 18.57 -19.09
CA LYS A 85 -3.19 17.31 -19.21
C LYS A 85 -3.04 16.63 -17.86
N VAL A 86 -2.82 17.43 -16.83
CA VAL A 86 -2.76 17.01 -15.42
C VAL A 86 -4.11 16.38 -15.04
N SER A 87 -5.22 17.06 -15.35
CA SER A 87 -6.59 16.57 -15.14
C SER A 87 -6.90 15.22 -15.81
N PHE A 88 -6.39 14.99 -17.03
CA PHE A 88 -6.62 13.72 -17.75
C PHE A 88 -5.96 12.52 -17.07
N ASN A 89 -4.70 12.65 -16.64
CA ASN A 89 -3.98 11.57 -15.95
C ASN A 89 -4.63 11.25 -14.60
N TYR A 90 -5.05 12.26 -13.85
CA TYR A 90 -5.71 12.06 -12.57
C TYR A 90 -7.09 11.41 -12.69
N ARG A 91 -7.84 11.72 -13.75
CA ARG A 91 -9.10 11.03 -14.04
C ARG A 91 -8.91 9.53 -14.25
N GLN A 92 -7.85 9.12 -14.95
CA GLN A 92 -7.52 7.70 -15.15
C GLN A 92 -7.13 7.02 -13.84
N MET A 93 -6.34 7.70 -12.99
CA MET A 93 -6.00 7.20 -11.66
C MET A 93 -7.24 7.02 -10.79
N MET A 94 -8.12 8.02 -10.74
CA MET A 94 -9.37 7.97 -9.97
C MET A 94 -10.27 6.81 -10.44
N ILE A 95 -10.43 6.59 -11.76
CA ILE A 95 -11.21 5.47 -12.29
C ILE A 95 -10.60 4.12 -11.89
N ARG A 96 -9.26 4.01 -11.91
CA ARG A 96 -8.56 2.80 -11.51
C ARG A 96 -8.78 2.51 -10.02
N ASP A 97 -8.69 3.54 -9.20
CA ASP A 97 -8.85 3.41 -7.74
C ASP A 97 -10.32 3.14 -7.40
N GLU A 98 -11.30 3.74 -8.09
CA GLU A 98 -12.73 3.44 -7.94
C GLU A 98 -13.03 1.97 -8.24
N ARG A 99 -12.45 1.43 -9.32
CA ARG A 99 -12.60 0.01 -9.67
C ARG A 99 -12.01 -0.90 -8.59
N ARG A 100 -10.87 -0.52 -8.03
CA ARG A 100 -10.25 -1.29 -6.94
C ARG A 100 -11.10 -1.21 -5.67
N PHE A 101 -11.63 -0.03 -5.36
CA PHE A 101 -12.52 0.18 -4.21
C PHE A 101 -13.76 -0.71 -4.30
N LYS A 102 -14.43 -0.72 -5.47
CA LYS A 102 -15.58 -1.60 -5.74
C LYS A 102 -15.28 -3.10 -5.67
N MET A 103 -14.03 -3.50 -5.89
CA MET A 103 -13.62 -4.90 -5.76
C MET A 103 -13.37 -5.27 -4.29
N ALA A 104 -12.86 -4.31 -3.51
CA ALA A 104 -12.60 -4.48 -2.09
C ALA A 104 -13.89 -4.52 -1.27
N ASP A 105 -14.85 -3.67 -1.65
CA ASP A 105 -16.22 -3.56 -1.14
C ASP A 105 -17.01 -4.84 -1.46
N TYR A 106 -17.18 -5.70 -0.45
CA TYR A 106 -17.78 -7.02 -0.64
C TYR A 106 -19.31 -6.97 -0.59
N ASP A 107 -19.86 -6.04 0.20
CA ASP A 107 -21.32 -5.86 0.33
C ASP A 107 -21.92 -4.90 -0.71
N GLY A 108 -21.08 -4.11 -1.38
CA GLY A 108 -21.43 -3.27 -2.51
C GLY A 108 -22.12 -1.98 -2.13
N ASP A 109 -21.97 -1.51 -0.88
CA ASP A 109 -22.63 -0.30 -0.39
C ASP A 109 -21.86 1.00 -0.70
N MET A 110 -20.70 0.88 -1.37
CA MET A 110 -19.75 1.96 -1.70
C MET A 110 -19.12 2.63 -0.46
N ARG A 111 -19.02 1.88 0.65
CA ARG A 111 -18.39 2.28 1.90
C ARG A 111 -17.57 1.13 2.45
N ALA A 112 -16.27 1.34 2.55
CA ALA A 112 -15.38 0.30 3.03
C ALA A 112 -15.35 0.31 4.57
N ASN A 113 -15.65 -0.82 5.20
CA ASN A 113 -15.30 -1.05 6.59
C ASN A 113 -13.76 -1.22 6.74
N LYS A 114 -13.23 -1.38 7.96
CA LYS A 114 -11.76 -1.51 8.17
C LYS A 114 -11.12 -2.65 7.37
N GLU A 115 -11.80 -3.79 7.25
CA GLU A 115 -11.26 -4.96 6.55
C GLU A 115 -11.24 -4.73 5.03
N GLU A 116 -12.32 -4.21 4.48
CA GLU A 116 -12.43 -3.86 3.05
C GLU A 116 -11.47 -2.71 2.68
N PHE A 117 -11.30 -1.74 3.57
CA PHE A 117 -10.35 -0.65 3.34
C PHE A 117 -8.90 -1.14 3.39
N THR A 118 -8.60 -2.12 4.27
CA THR A 118 -7.31 -2.80 4.26
C THR A 118 -7.11 -3.56 2.94
N ALA A 119 -8.13 -4.25 2.44
CA ALA A 119 -8.09 -4.96 1.15
C ALA A 119 -7.91 -4.02 -0.04
N PHE A 120 -8.45 -2.81 0.04
CA PHE A 120 -8.25 -1.78 -0.97
C PHE A 120 -6.81 -1.22 -0.99
N LEU A 121 -6.20 -1.01 0.18
CA LEU A 121 -4.85 -0.46 0.31
C LEU A 121 -3.74 -1.51 0.08
N HIS A 122 -3.95 -2.72 0.62
CA HIS A 122 -3.02 -3.85 0.58
C HIS A 122 -3.67 -5.07 -0.08
N PRO A 123 -4.10 -4.96 -1.34
CA PRO A 123 -4.80 -6.05 -2.03
C PRO A 123 -3.97 -7.34 -2.10
N GLU A 124 -2.64 -7.25 -2.03
CA GLU A 124 -1.71 -8.38 -2.05
C GLU A 124 -1.93 -9.38 -0.89
N GLU A 125 -2.51 -8.92 0.21
CA GLU A 125 -2.79 -9.74 1.39
C GLU A 125 -4.15 -10.44 1.32
N PHE A 126 -4.98 -10.14 0.31
CA PHE A 126 -6.34 -10.66 0.19
C PHE A 126 -6.49 -11.50 -1.08
N ASP A 127 -6.81 -12.78 -0.91
CA ASP A 127 -6.89 -13.72 -2.03
C ASP A 127 -7.88 -13.28 -3.12
N TYR A 128 -9.03 -12.70 -2.73
CA TYR A 128 -10.06 -12.24 -3.66
C TYR A 128 -9.67 -10.97 -4.43
N MET A 129 -8.65 -10.25 -3.96
CA MET A 129 -8.14 -9.04 -4.62
C MET A 129 -6.99 -9.33 -5.59
N LYS A 130 -6.49 -10.58 -5.67
CA LYS A 130 -5.35 -10.92 -6.54
C LYS A 130 -5.61 -10.59 -8.01
N ASP A 131 -6.85 -10.78 -8.49
CA ASP A 131 -7.21 -10.51 -9.88
C ASP A 131 -7.07 -9.02 -10.24
N ILE A 132 -7.42 -8.10 -9.34
CA ILE A 132 -7.29 -6.66 -9.60
C ILE A 132 -5.82 -6.22 -9.63
N ILE A 133 -4.96 -6.84 -8.82
CA ILE A 133 -3.51 -6.57 -8.83
C ILE A 133 -2.88 -6.99 -10.15
N VAL A 134 -3.26 -8.17 -10.63
CA VAL A 134 -2.77 -8.72 -11.89
C VAL A 134 -3.15 -7.80 -13.05
N LEU A 135 -4.43 -7.40 -13.13
CA LEU A 135 -4.92 -6.45 -14.13
C LEU A 135 -4.19 -5.11 -14.07
N GLN A 136 -4.03 -4.54 -12.89
CA GLN A 136 -3.32 -3.26 -12.73
C GLN A 136 -1.82 -3.36 -13.04
N THR A 137 -1.19 -4.49 -12.74
CA THR A 137 0.23 -4.75 -13.04
C THR A 137 0.47 -4.86 -14.54
N PHE A 138 -0.42 -5.53 -15.29
CA PHE A 138 -0.34 -5.57 -16.74
C PHE A 138 -0.56 -4.19 -17.37
N ILE A 139 -1.54 -3.44 -16.90
CA ILE A 139 -1.82 -2.08 -17.41
C ILE A 139 -0.68 -1.11 -17.09
N CYS A 140 -0.08 -1.18 -15.90
CA CYS A 140 1.10 -0.37 -15.56
C CYS A 140 2.35 -0.79 -16.34
N LYS A 141 2.55 -2.09 -16.61
CA LYS A 141 3.68 -2.55 -17.44
C LYS A 141 3.56 -2.10 -18.89
N GLU A 142 2.36 -2.17 -19.48
CA GLU A 142 2.10 -1.62 -20.81
C GLU A 142 2.27 -0.10 -20.83
N ALA A 143 1.78 0.63 -19.81
CA ALA A 143 1.96 2.08 -19.71
C ALA A 143 3.44 2.49 -19.57
N ILE A 144 4.24 1.76 -18.78
CA ILE A 144 5.69 1.97 -18.64
C ILE A 144 6.40 1.61 -19.94
N TYR A 145 6.02 0.52 -20.60
CA TYR A 145 6.60 0.08 -21.88
C TYR A 145 6.32 1.10 -22.99
N ILE A 146 5.08 1.56 -23.14
CA ILE A 146 4.69 2.59 -24.10
C ILE A 146 5.44 3.90 -23.80
N HIS A 147 5.44 4.37 -22.55
CA HIS A 147 6.13 5.62 -22.19
C HIS A 147 7.64 5.58 -22.45
N THR A 148 8.28 4.43 -22.28
CA THR A 148 9.72 4.24 -22.53
C THR A 148 10.07 4.02 -23.99
N HIS A 149 9.11 3.62 -24.85
CA HIS A 149 9.36 3.23 -26.25
C HIS A 149 8.67 4.11 -27.30
N THR A 150 7.81 5.06 -26.91
CA THR A 150 7.20 6.03 -27.84
C THR A 150 7.85 7.42 -27.81
N HIS A 151 8.94 7.59 -27.05
CA HIS A 151 9.78 8.80 -27.02
C HIS A 151 11.13 8.61 -27.73
N THR A 152 11.10 8.00 -28.93
CA THR A 152 12.13 8.08 -29.98
C THR A 152 11.46 8.46 -31.28
#